data_AF-A0A8X6UZD3-F1
#
_entry.id   AF-A0A8X6UZD3-F1
#
_cell.length_a   1.000
_cell.length_b   1.000
_cell.length_c   1.000
_cell.angle_alpha   90.00
_cell.angle_beta   90.00
_cell.angle_gamma   90.00
#
_symmetry.space_group_name_H-M   'P 1'
#
loop_
_entity.id
_entity.type
_entity.pdbx_description
1 polymer ?
#
loop_
_entity_poly.entity_id
_entity_poly.type
_entity_poly.pdbx_seq_one_letter_code
_entity_poly.pdbx_strand_id
1 'polypeptide(L)'
;MGTRLRKLKLVYSKKKLSDGKTIGGKGRLTDSLIDKLAHYYGNAIQCNSTSVKEMRKAIWAVWGHSCSTDDEPMHWFCPTNPNTWCKYNAAINNNLQNYKHKPSVPKAFRDVIKPVFADLFHPALLKKCLGGKTQNPNESLNSLIFGSFVLRRLVLVFRLQRLLQI
;
A
#
# COMPACT_ATOMS: atom_id res chain seq x y z
N MET A 1 4.68 -6.02 1.91
CA MET A 1 3.42 -6.01 1.11
C MET A 1 3.66 -5.96 -0.41
N GLY A 2 4.36 -4.96 -0.94
CA GLY A 2 4.48 -4.73 -2.38
C GLY A 2 4.96 -5.94 -3.19
N THR A 3 5.95 -6.67 -2.69
CA THR A 3 6.45 -7.91 -3.32
C THR A 3 5.37 -8.98 -3.49
N ARG A 4 4.48 -9.16 -2.51
CA ARG A 4 3.37 -10.14 -2.61
C ARG A 4 2.39 -9.75 -3.71
N LEU A 5 2.05 -8.46 -3.80
CA LEU A 5 1.16 -7.94 -4.84
C LEU A 5 1.79 -8.02 -6.24
N ARG A 6 3.09 -7.75 -6.38
CA ARG A 6 3.81 -7.93 -7.66
C ARG A 6 3.83 -9.39 -8.10
N LYS A 7 4.09 -10.33 -7.18
CA LYS A 7 4.00 -11.77 -7.45
C LYS A 7 2.59 -12.17 -7.88
N LEU A 8 1.56 -11.70 -7.16
CA LEU A 8 0.15 -11.94 -7.52
C LEU A 8 -0.17 -11.41 -8.93
N LYS A 9 0.29 -10.19 -9.25
CA LYS A 9 0.14 -9.58 -10.58
C LYS A 9 0.72 -10.47 -11.68
N LEU A 10 1.90 -11.07 -11.45
CA LEU A 10 2.54 -11.97 -12.40
C LEU A 10 1.76 -13.28 -12.56
N VAL A 11 1.34 -13.91 -11.46
CA VAL A 11 0.58 -15.17 -11.48
C VAL A 11 -0.76 -15.02 -12.24
N TYR A 12 -1.40 -13.87 -12.10
CA TYR A 12 -2.69 -13.57 -12.74
C TYR A 12 -2.55 -12.78 -14.05
N SER A 13 -1.34 -12.51 -14.53
CA SER A 13 -1.11 -11.72 -15.75
C SER A 13 -1.76 -12.33 -16.99
N LYS A 14 -1.75 -13.66 -17.09
CA LYS A 14 -2.34 -14.44 -18.20
C LYS A 14 -3.76 -14.95 -17.90
N LYS A 15 -4.28 -14.72 -16.69
CA LYS A 15 -5.61 -15.19 -16.26
C LYS A 15 -6.64 -14.08 -16.40
N LYS A 16 -7.83 -14.42 -16.88
CA LYS A 16 -8.99 -13.53 -16.81
C LYS A 16 -9.65 -13.68 -15.44
N LEU A 17 -10.05 -12.56 -14.87
CA LEU A 17 -10.87 -12.53 -13.67
C LEU A 17 -12.35 -12.77 -14.06
N SER A 18 -13.24 -12.80 -13.07
CA SER A 18 -14.68 -12.99 -13.29
C SER A 18 -15.32 -11.94 -14.21
N ASP A 19 -14.66 -10.80 -14.41
CA ASP A 19 -15.08 -9.74 -15.33
C ASP A 19 -14.44 -9.81 -16.73
N GLY A 20 -13.82 -10.95 -17.09
CA GLY A 20 -13.24 -11.19 -18.42
C GLY A 20 -11.96 -10.40 -18.72
N LYS A 21 -11.45 -9.63 -17.75
CA LYS A 21 -10.26 -8.78 -17.89
C LYS A 21 -9.12 -9.29 -17.00
N THR A 22 -7.88 -8.91 -17.29
CA THR A 22 -6.70 -9.34 -16.54
C THR A 22 -6.54 -8.55 -15.24
N ILE A 23 -5.70 -9.02 -14.30
CA ILE A 23 -5.48 -8.32 -13.02
C ILE A 23 -4.84 -6.94 -13.16
N GLY A 24 -4.07 -6.71 -14.24
CA GLY A 24 -3.38 -5.47 -14.52
C GLY A 24 -4.13 -4.55 -15.48
N GLY A 25 -3.60 -3.34 -15.69
CA GLY A 25 -4.15 -2.36 -16.63
C GLY A 25 -4.76 -1.13 -15.97
N LYS A 26 -5.29 -0.21 -16.79
CA LYS A 26 -5.91 1.05 -16.34
C LYS A 26 -7.09 0.75 -15.40
N GLY A 27 -7.09 1.37 -14.23
CA GLY A 27 -8.11 1.16 -13.20
C GLY A 27 -7.97 -0.16 -12.42
N ARG A 28 -6.82 -0.84 -12.51
CA ARG A 28 -6.54 -2.13 -11.83
C ARG A 28 -5.18 -2.13 -11.14
N LEU A 29 -4.55 -3.30 -11.02
CA LEU A 29 -3.26 -3.47 -10.34
C LEU A 29 -2.10 -2.88 -11.16
N THR A 30 -1.91 -1.58 -11.06
CA THR A 30 -0.72 -0.89 -11.58
C THR A 30 0.40 -0.91 -10.55
N ASP A 31 1.65 -0.77 -10.98
CA ASP A 31 2.78 -0.71 -10.05
C ASP A 31 2.68 0.52 -9.13
N SER A 32 2.18 1.64 -9.66
CA SER A 32 1.88 2.83 -8.87
C SER A 32 0.81 2.61 -7.80
N LEU A 33 -0.20 1.77 -8.05
CA LEU A 33 -1.19 1.40 -7.03
C LEU A 33 -0.55 0.49 -5.98
N ILE A 34 0.28 -0.48 -6.41
CA ILE A 34 1.03 -1.35 -5.49
C ILE A 34 1.90 -0.51 -4.55
N ASP A 35 2.62 0.48 -5.08
CA ASP A 35 3.50 1.34 -4.29
C ASP A 35 2.73 2.21 -3.30
N LYS A 36 1.61 2.80 -3.73
CA LYS A 36 0.71 3.55 -2.83
C LYS A 36 0.17 2.68 -1.70
N LEU A 37 -0.30 1.47 -2.02
CA LEU A 37 -0.81 0.54 -1.01
C LEU A 37 0.28 0.09 -0.05
N ALA A 38 1.48 -0.20 -0.55
CA ALA A 38 2.63 -0.57 0.29
C ALA A 38 3.05 0.57 1.22
N HIS A 39 3.03 1.81 0.72
CA HIS A 39 3.32 3.00 1.52
C HIS A 39 2.28 3.21 2.63
N TYR A 40 0.99 3.21 2.31
CA TYR A 40 -0.08 3.37 3.31
C TYR A 40 -0.06 2.25 4.35
N TYR A 41 0.22 1.02 3.93
CA TYR A 41 0.39 -0.11 4.84
C TYR A 41 1.58 0.09 5.80
N GLY A 42 2.73 0.55 5.28
CA GLY A 42 3.90 0.85 6.10
C GLY A 42 3.62 1.94 7.13
N ASN A 43 2.95 3.02 6.72
CA ASN A 43 2.55 4.12 7.62
C ASN A 43 1.58 3.62 8.69
N ALA A 44 0.59 2.79 8.33
CA ALA A 44 -0.35 2.22 9.28
C ALA A 44 0.34 1.41 10.39
N ILE A 45 1.42 0.70 10.06
CA ILE A 45 2.23 -0.01 11.05
C ILE A 45 3.05 0.97 11.90
N GLN A 46 3.78 1.89 11.27
CA GLN A 46 4.68 2.80 11.98
C GLN A 46 3.93 3.71 12.97
N CYS A 47 2.81 4.30 12.54
CA CYS A 47 2.00 5.18 13.37
C CYS A 47 1.30 4.45 14.53
N ASN A 48 1.21 3.12 14.48
CA ASN A 48 0.54 2.30 15.50
C ASN A 48 1.48 1.25 16.10
N SER A 49 2.79 1.53 16.10
CA SER A 49 3.86 0.60 16.46
C SER A 49 3.81 0.06 17.89
N THR A 50 2.98 0.64 18.76
CA THR A 50 2.79 0.23 20.16
C THR A 50 1.62 -0.74 20.35
N SER A 51 0.74 -0.92 19.36
CA SER A 51 -0.49 -1.71 19.51
C SER A 51 -0.86 -2.48 18.25
N VAL A 52 -0.82 -3.81 18.34
CA VAL A 52 -1.29 -4.71 17.26
C VAL A 52 -2.77 -4.46 16.94
N LYS A 53 -3.58 -4.14 17.95
CA LYS A 53 -5.00 -3.84 17.75
C LYS A 53 -5.19 -2.59 16.87
N GLU A 54 -4.44 -1.54 17.15
CA GLU A 54 -4.53 -0.29 16.39
C GLU A 54 -3.88 -0.43 15.00
N MET A 55 -2.78 -1.19 14.85
CA MET A 55 -2.25 -1.55 13.53
C MET A 55 -3.32 -2.25 12.67
N ARG A 56 -4.03 -3.23 13.24
CA ARG A 56 -5.08 -3.97 12.52
C ARG A 56 -6.19 -3.03 12.03
N LYS A 57 -6.67 -2.14 12.89
CA LYS A 57 -7.68 -1.14 12.52
C LYS A 57 -7.19 -0.22 11.41
N ALA A 58 -5.98 0.32 11.54
CA ALA A 58 -5.40 1.21 10.54
C ALA A 58 -5.19 0.52 9.18
N ILE A 59 -4.72 -0.73 9.17
CA ILE A 59 -4.58 -1.53 7.94
C ILE A 59 -5.95 -1.81 7.31
N TRP A 60 -6.98 -2.12 8.11
CA TRP A 60 -8.34 -2.28 7.61
C TRP A 60 -8.93 -0.99 7.05
N ALA A 61 -8.61 0.16 7.63
CA ALA A 61 -8.98 1.46 7.08
C ALA A 61 -8.35 1.68 5.69
N VAL A 62 -7.08 1.30 5.49
CA VAL A 62 -6.42 1.37 4.18
C VAL A 62 -7.13 0.47 3.14
N TRP A 63 -7.48 -0.76 3.53
CA TRP A 63 -8.24 -1.67 2.67
C TRP A 63 -9.62 -1.12 2.32
N GLY A 64 -10.36 -0.68 3.34
CA GLY A 64 -11.69 -0.08 3.19
C GLY A 64 -11.67 1.12 2.27
N HIS A 65 -10.73 2.06 2.46
CA HIS A 65 -10.56 3.22 1.58
C HIS A 65 -10.29 2.84 0.12
N SER A 66 -9.51 1.79 -0.10
CA SER A 66 -9.15 1.35 -1.46
C SER A 66 -10.32 0.67 -2.18
N CYS A 67 -11.26 0.12 -1.42
CA CYS A 67 -12.39 -0.64 -1.94
C CYS A 67 -13.73 0.11 -1.85
N SER A 68 -13.84 1.21 -1.11
CA SER A 68 -15.11 1.91 -0.89
C SER A 68 -15.72 2.43 -2.17
N THR A 69 -17.05 2.34 -2.27
CA THR A 69 -17.88 2.90 -3.34
C THR A 69 -19.06 3.65 -2.74
N ASP A 70 -19.78 4.43 -3.55
CA ASP A 70 -21.00 5.11 -3.09
C ASP A 70 -22.04 4.09 -2.59
N ASP A 71 -22.18 2.95 -3.28
CA ASP A 71 -23.12 1.88 -2.89
C ASP A 71 -22.62 1.03 -1.71
N GLU A 72 -21.31 1.03 -1.44
CA GLU A 72 -20.68 0.19 -0.41
C GLU A 72 -19.55 0.98 0.27
N PRO A 73 -19.89 1.95 1.13
CA PRO A 73 -18.91 2.77 1.84
C PRO A 73 -18.26 1.97 2.98
N MET A 74 -16.94 1.78 2.95
CA MET A 74 -16.20 0.94 3.90
C MET A 74 -15.25 1.77 4.79
N HIS A 75 -15.80 2.73 5.55
CA HIS A 75 -15.03 3.69 6.36
C HIS A 75 -15.10 3.45 7.87
N TRP A 76 -15.57 2.28 8.30
CA TRP A 76 -15.81 1.90 9.71
C TRP A 76 -14.59 1.96 10.62
N PHE A 77 -13.36 1.79 10.09
CA PHE A 77 -12.13 1.89 10.88
C PHE A 77 -11.39 3.23 10.69
N CYS A 78 -11.97 4.14 9.91
CA CYS A 78 -11.39 5.44 9.68
C CYS A 78 -11.70 6.37 10.87
N PRO A 79 -10.83 7.35 11.18
CA PRO A 79 -11.12 8.30 12.24
C PRO A 79 -12.41 9.07 11.94
N THR A 80 -13.22 9.28 12.96
CA THR A 80 -14.54 9.94 12.89
C THR A 80 -14.49 11.41 13.26
N ASN A 81 -13.32 11.96 13.61
CA ASN A 81 -13.22 13.37 13.94
C ASN A 81 -13.51 14.27 12.71
N PRO A 82 -14.02 15.50 12.88
CA PRO A 82 -14.34 16.39 11.76
C PRO A 82 -13.13 16.73 10.88
N ASN A 83 -11.93 16.81 11.47
CA ASN A 83 -10.66 17.07 10.78
C ASN A 83 -9.92 15.77 10.41
N THR A 84 -10.66 14.75 9.98
CA THR A 84 -10.10 13.45 9.60
C THR A 84 -9.54 13.48 8.19
N TRP A 85 -8.49 12.71 7.95
CA TRP A 85 -7.99 12.45 6.58
C TRP A 85 -9.00 11.66 5.74
N CYS A 86 -9.96 10.97 6.37
CA CYS A 86 -11.04 10.26 5.70
C CYS A 86 -12.11 11.24 5.20
N LYS A 87 -11.99 11.65 3.93
CA LYS A 87 -12.92 12.62 3.34
C LYS A 87 -14.40 12.23 3.44
N TYR A 88 -14.72 10.93 3.45
CA TYR A 88 -16.08 10.44 3.64
C TYR A 88 -16.60 10.74 5.06
N ASN A 89 -15.86 10.33 6.09
CA ASN A 89 -16.22 10.64 7.48
C ASN A 89 -16.22 12.15 7.73
N ALA A 90 -15.27 12.89 7.16
CA ALA A 90 -15.27 14.36 7.24
C ALA A 90 -16.54 14.94 6.61
N ALA A 91 -16.98 14.43 5.46
CA ALA A 91 -18.20 14.88 4.81
C ALA A 91 -19.45 14.59 5.65
N ILE A 92 -19.55 13.40 6.26
CA ILE A 92 -20.65 13.06 7.17
C ILE A 92 -20.67 14.00 8.37
N ASN A 93 -19.52 14.24 9.02
CA ASN A 93 -19.45 15.15 10.18
C ASN A 93 -19.82 16.59 9.84
N ASN A 94 -19.57 17.03 8.60
CA ASN A 94 -19.89 18.38 8.14
C ASN A 94 -21.26 18.46 7.43
N ASN A 95 -22.09 17.41 7.52
CA ASN A 95 -23.41 17.33 6.87
C ASN A 95 -23.38 17.60 5.34
N LEU A 96 -22.29 17.21 4.67
CA LEU A 96 -22.16 17.32 3.22
C LEU A 96 -22.95 16.20 2.53
N GLN A 97 -24.12 16.55 1.99
CA GLN A 97 -25.07 15.61 1.38
C GLN A 97 -24.57 14.92 0.09
N ASN A 98 -23.54 15.48 -0.57
CA ASN A 98 -23.16 15.09 -1.93
C ASN A 98 -21.74 14.51 -2.04
N TYR A 99 -21.26 13.79 -1.02
CA TYR A 99 -19.96 13.12 -1.13
C TYR A 99 -19.98 12.04 -2.24
N LYS A 100 -18.99 12.09 -3.12
CA LYS A 100 -18.77 11.08 -4.16
C LYS A 100 -17.44 10.38 -3.98
N HIS A 101 -17.47 9.06 -3.96
CA HIS A 101 -16.26 8.26 -3.90
C HIS A 101 -15.44 8.41 -5.17
N LYS A 102 -14.12 8.33 -5.01
CA LYS A 102 -13.23 8.16 -6.15
C LYS A 102 -13.51 6.81 -6.82
N PRO A 103 -13.23 6.67 -8.13
CA PRO A 103 -13.34 5.39 -8.81
C PRO A 103 -12.59 4.30 -8.04
N SER A 104 -13.36 3.32 -7.58
CA SER A 104 -12.84 2.19 -6.83
C SER A 104 -12.40 1.08 -7.76
N VAL A 105 -11.53 0.22 -7.25
CA VAL A 105 -11.12 -0.98 -7.97
C VAL A 105 -12.31 -1.95 -8.16
N PRO A 106 -12.42 -2.64 -9.31
CA PRO A 106 -13.52 -3.58 -9.57
C PRO A 106 -13.61 -4.70 -8.54
N LYS A 107 -14.81 -5.21 -8.27
CA LYS A 107 -15.05 -6.31 -7.31
C LYS A 107 -14.19 -7.56 -7.61
N ALA A 108 -14.08 -7.95 -8.88
CA ALA A 108 -13.24 -9.05 -9.33
C ALA A 108 -11.77 -8.91 -8.90
N PHE A 109 -11.24 -7.68 -8.90
CA PHE A 109 -9.90 -7.39 -8.40
C PHE A 109 -9.83 -7.49 -6.87
N ARG A 110 -10.86 -6.98 -6.16
CA ARG A 110 -10.92 -7.01 -4.69
C ARG A 110 -10.84 -8.43 -4.19
N ASP A 111 -11.60 -9.34 -4.80
CA ASP A 111 -11.68 -10.74 -4.39
C ASP A 111 -10.32 -11.45 -4.49
N VAL A 112 -9.53 -11.15 -5.53
CA VAL A 112 -8.20 -11.75 -5.73
C VAL A 112 -7.15 -11.20 -4.76
N ILE A 113 -7.28 -9.95 -4.35
CA ILE A 113 -6.29 -9.30 -3.46
C ILE A 113 -6.64 -9.44 -1.98
N LYS A 114 -7.92 -9.60 -1.65
CA LYS A 114 -8.41 -9.84 -0.28
C LYS A 114 -7.60 -10.87 0.50
N PRO A 115 -7.24 -12.06 -0.03
CA PRO A 115 -6.41 -13.03 0.70
C PRO A 115 -5.02 -12.48 1.04
N VAL A 116 -4.39 -11.71 0.14
CA VAL A 116 -3.08 -11.08 0.42
C VAL A 116 -3.18 -10.09 1.59
N PHE A 117 -4.26 -9.31 1.65
CA PHE A 117 -4.50 -8.42 2.78
C PHE A 117 -4.81 -9.19 4.07
N ALA A 118 -5.58 -10.27 4.00
CA ALA A 118 -5.86 -11.12 5.15
C ALA A 118 -4.57 -11.71 5.76
N ASP A 119 -3.65 -12.19 4.92
CA ASP A 119 -2.35 -12.69 5.37
C ASP A 119 -1.48 -11.60 6.00
N LEU A 120 -1.51 -10.38 5.45
CA LEU A 120 -0.75 -9.23 5.96
C LEU A 120 -1.34 -8.66 7.26
N PHE A 121 -2.57 -9.06 7.60
CA PHE A 121 -3.26 -8.71 8.84
C PHE A 121 -2.98 -9.69 9.98
N HIS A 122 -2.38 -10.85 9.68
CA HIS A 122 -2.28 -11.93 10.66
C HIS A 122 -1.59 -11.44 11.96
N PRO A 123 -2.22 -11.59 13.15
CA PRO A 123 -1.70 -11.02 14.39
C PRO A 123 -0.27 -11.46 14.71
N ALA A 124 0.08 -12.72 14.43
CA ALA A 124 1.43 -13.22 14.63
C ALA A 124 2.49 -12.48 13.81
N LEU A 125 2.12 -11.99 12.62
CA LEU A 125 2.99 -11.20 11.77
C LEU A 125 3.07 -9.74 12.27
N LEU A 126 1.96 -9.15 12.71
CA LEU A 126 1.94 -7.77 13.22
C LEU A 126 2.63 -7.63 14.59
N LYS A 127 2.63 -8.67 15.42
CA LYS A 127 3.42 -8.70 16.67
C LYS A 127 4.91 -8.45 16.42
N LYS A 128 5.45 -8.88 15.27
CA LYS A 128 6.85 -8.66 14.90
C LYS A 128 7.16 -7.20 14.57
N CYS A 129 6.13 -6.41 14.25
CA CYS A 129 6.25 -4.99 13.91
C CYS A 129 6.15 -4.06 15.13
N LEU A 130 5.96 -4.60 16.33
CA LEU A 130 5.97 -3.82 17.56
C LEU A 130 7.31 -3.09 17.74
N GLY A 131 7.26 -1.84 18.22
CA GLY A 131 8.43 -0.98 18.37
C GLY A 131 8.97 -0.42 17.05
N GLY A 132 8.15 -0.37 16.00
CA GLY A 132 8.49 0.28 14.72
C GLY A 132 9.27 -0.60 13.76
N LYS A 133 9.37 -1.89 14.06
CA LYS A 133 10.08 -2.87 13.22
C LYS A 133 9.31 -3.13 11.92
N THR A 134 10.03 -3.36 10.84
CA THR A 134 9.44 -3.69 9.55
C THR A 134 8.97 -5.16 9.52
N GLN A 135 7.99 -5.48 8.67
CA GLN A 135 7.58 -6.88 8.43
C GLN A 135 8.71 -7.72 7.83
N ASN A 136 9.62 -7.07 7.10
CA ASN A 136 10.71 -7.68 6.37
C ASN A 136 12.01 -6.95 6.71
N PRO A 137 12.83 -7.49 7.63
CA PRO A 137 14.13 -6.91 7.98
C PRO A 137 15.05 -6.74 6.76
N ASN A 138 14.90 -7.61 5.75
CA ASN A 138 15.70 -7.58 4.53
C ASN A 138 15.27 -6.47 3.56
N GLU A 139 14.06 -5.90 3.69
CA GLU A 139 13.63 -4.76 2.86
C GLU A 139 14.39 -3.48 3.24
N SER A 140 14.58 -3.21 4.54
CA SER A 140 15.43 -2.10 4.99
C SER A 140 16.89 -2.29 4.63
N LEU A 141 17.40 -3.53 4.73
CA LEU A 141 18.79 -3.84 4.38
C LEU A 141 19.04 -3.67 2.86
N ASN A 142 18.12 -4.14 2.02
CA ASN A 142 18.22 -3.96 0.57
C ASN A 142 18.10 -2.49 0.16
N SER A 143 17.21 -1.70 0.76
CA SER A 143 17.15 -0.25 0.49
C SER A 143 18.46 0.47 0.87
N LEU A 144 19.12 0.08 1.96
CA LEU A 144 20.42 0.62 2.35
C LEU A 144 21.55 0.16 1.41
N ILE A 145 21.57 -1.12 1.04
CA ILE A 145 22.55 -1.68 0.11
C ILE A 145 22.39 -1.03 -1.27
N PHE A 146 21.19 -1.05 -1.87
CA PHE A 146 20.96 -0.44 -3.17
C PHE A 146 21.08 1.09 -3.16
N GLY A 147 20.73 1.78 -2.07
CA GLY A 147 20.98 3.22 -1.91
C GLY A 147 22.47 3.56 -1.82
N SER A 148 23.26 2.72 -1.14
CA SER A 148 24.72 2.91 -1.03
C SER A 148 25.49 2.61 -2.32
N PHE A 149 25.01 1.67 -3.14
CA PHE A 149 25.60 1.35 -4.44
C PHE A 149 25.42 2.48 -5.48
N VAL A 150 24.29 3.21 -5.44
CA VAL A 150 24.05 4.37 -6.33
C VAL A 150 25.03 5.51 -6.02
N LEU A 151 25.37 5.73 -4.74
CA LEU A 151 26.35 6.75 -4.34
C LEU A 151 27.79 6.38 -4.71
N ARG A 152 28.17 5.08 -4.68
CA ARG A 152 29.54 4.66 -5.04
C ARG A 152 29.81 4.62 -6.54
N ARG A 153 28.79 4.36 -7.38
CA ARG A 153 28.98 4.31 -8.85
C ARG A 153 29.11 5.71 -9.47
N LEU A 154 28.47 6.74 -8.90
CA LEU A 154 28.67 8.12 -9.36
C LEU A 154 30.12 8.61 -9.10
N VAL A 155 30.69 8.33 -7.93
CA VAL A 155 32.02 8.86 -7.56
C VAL A 155 33.16 8.31 -8.44
N LEU A 156 33.06 7.06 -8.90
CA LEU A 156 34.06 6.45 -9.79
C LEU A 156 33.96 6.93 -11.24
N VAL A 157 32.76 7.17 -11.76
CA VAL A 157 32.58 7.69 -13.13
C VAL A 157 33.03 9.15 -13.22
N PHE A 158 32.76 9.98 -12.20
CA PHE A 158 33.22 11.38 -12.17
C PHE A 158 34.74 11.54 -11.96
N ARG A 159 35.45 10.55 -11.39
CA ARG A 159 36.92 10.59 -11.26
C ARG A 159 37.67 10.14 -12.52
N LEU A 160 37.10 9.22 -13.32
CA LEU A 160 37.73 8.78 -14.57
C LEU A 160 37.55 9.77 -15.72
N GLN A 161 36.51 10.60 -15.70
CA GLN A 161 36.28 11.61 -16.75
C GLN A 161 37.11 12.90 -16.59
N ARG A 162 37.77 13.10 -15.44
CA ARG A 162 38.69 14.24 -15.19
C ARG A 162 40.17 13.94 -15.46
N LEU A 163 40.55 12.71 -15.80
CA LEU A 163 41.92 12.32 -16.10
C LEU A 163 42.19 12.13 -17.61
N LEU A 164 41.22 12.44 -18.48
CA LEU A 164 41.32 12.33 -19.95
C LEU A 164 41.12 13.68 -20.67
N GLN A 165 41.31 14.81 -19.98
CA GLN A 165 41.29 16.16 -20.60
C GLN A 165 42.53 17.00 -20.25
N ILE A 166 43.69 16.39 -20.08
CA ILE A 166 44.99 17.05 -20.26
C ILE A 166 45.83 16.17 -21.17
#